data_AF-A0A7X6SKJ2-F1
#
_entry.id   AF-A0A7X6SKJ2-F1
#
_cell.length_a   1.000
_cell.length_b   1.000
_cell.length_c   1.000
_cell.angle_alpha   90.00
_cell.angle_beta   90.00
_cell.angle_gamma   90.00
#
_symmetry.space_group_name_H-M   'P 1'
#
loop_
_entity.id
_entity.type
_entity.pdbx_description
1 polymer ?
#
loop_
_entity_poly.entity_id
_entity_poly.type
_entity_poly.pdbx_seq_one_letter_code
_entity_poly.pdbx_strand_id
1 'polypeptide(L)'
;MGWLLERRLTSVTRRLKAAREDLAVTEEQLIQVRDEADDAALRAITSDDQSAPLDSNDAARHRDALLRHRADLLDAIAKLETRQDELLDEFNQRSGGTP
;
A
#
# COMPACT_ATOMS: atom_id res chain seq x y z
N MET A 1 -9.63 -32.02 6.80
CA MET A 1 -8.51 -31.26 6.19
C MET A 1 -8.95 -30.02 5.42
N GLY A 2 -10.13 -29.96 4.78
CA GLY A 2 -10.62 -28.76 4.06
C GLY A 2 -10.76 -27.50 4.91
N TRP A 3 -11.21 -27.62 6.16
CA TRP A 3 -11.38 -26.48 7.09
C TRP A 3 -10.09 -25.66 7.33
N LEU A 4 -8.92 -26.31 7.34
CA LEU A 4 -7.65 -25.60 7.50
C LEU A 4 -7.29 -24.78 6.26
N LEU A 5 -7.65 -25.26 5.07
CA LEU A 5 -7.41 -24.58 3.81
C LEU A 5 -8.34 -23.36 3.68
N GLU A 6 -9.63 -23.54 3.97
CA GLU A 6 -10.60 -22.44 4.03
C GLU A 6 -10.16 -21.36 5.03
N ARG A 7 -9.71 -21.75 6.23
CA ARG A 7 -9.22 -20.80 7.23
C ARG A 7 -7.99 -20.03 6.76
N ARG A 8 -7.08 -20.68 6.02
CA ARG A 8 -5.93 -20.01 5.40
C ARG A 8 -6.36 -19.04 4.31
N LEU A 9 -7.29 -19.44 3.44
CA LEU A 9 -7.83 -18.60 2.38
C LEU A 9 -8.50 -17.35 2.96
N THR A 10 -9.35 -17.50 3.98
CA THR A 10 -9.96 -16.37 4.69
C THR A 10 -8.91 -15.43 5.29
N SER A 11 -7.83 -15.98 5.87
CA SER A 11 -6.74 -15.17 6.42
C SER A 11 -6.02 -14.36 5.34
N VAL A 12 -5.70 -14.97 4.19
CA VAL A 12 -5.05 -14.31 3.06
C VAL A 12 -5.95 -13.21 2.50
N THR A 13 -7.23 -13.50 2.25
CA THR A 13 -8.21 -12.50 1.77
C THR A 13 -8.32 -11.31 2.71
N ARG A 14 -8.35 -11.54 4.04
CA ARG A 14 -8.41 -10.46 5.03
C ARG A 14 -7.17 -9.58 4.98
N ARG A 15 -5.99 -10.19 4.89
CA ARG A 15 -4.71 -9.46 4.81
C ARG A 15 -4.60 -8.65 3.52
N LEU A 16 -5.07 -9.22 2.41
CA LEU A 16 -5.09 -8.59 1.10
C LEU A 16 -6.03 -7.37 1.09
N LYS A 17 -7.21 -7.49 1.71
CA LYS A 17 -8.11 -6.34 1.90
C LYS A 17 -7.43 -5.23 2.70
N ALA A 18 -6.83 -5.56 3.84
CA ALA A 18 -6.15 -4.57 4.69
C ALA A 18 -4.97 -3.89 3.96
N ALA A 19 -4.16 -4.64 3.22
CA ALA A 19 -3.03 -4.07 2.47
C ALA A 19 -3.50 -3.13 1.35
N ARG A 20 -4.61 -3.45 0.67
CA ARG A 20 -5.20 -2.57 -0.35
C ARG A 20 -5.81 -1.30 0.25
N GLU A 21 -6.43 -1.40 1.43
CA GLU A 21 -6.94 -0.23 2.17
C GLU A 21 -5.78 0.69 2.59
N ASP A 22 -4.69 0.13 3.13
CA ASP A 22 -3.49 0.88 3.51
C ASP A 22 -2.80 1.52 2.29
N LEU A 23 -2.78 0.81 1.15
CA LEU A 23 -2.26 1.35 -0.11
C LEU A 23 -3.07 2.57 -0.55
N ALA A 24 -4.40 2.51 -0.51
CA ALA A 24 -5.26 3.62 -0.90
C ALA A 24 -5.02 4.85 -0.01
N VAL A 25 -4.89 4.67 1.31
CA VAL A 25 -4.56 5.75 2.24
C VAL A 25 -3.18 6.34 1.95
N THR A 26 -2.18 5.49 1.71
CA THR A 26 -0.81 5.92 1.38
C THR A 26 -0.78 6.72 0.08
N GLU A 27 -1.56 6.30 -0.92
CA GLU A 27 -1.69 7.03 -2.19
C GLU A 27 -2.38 8.39 -2.02
N GLU A 28 -3.39 8.49 -1.15
CA GLU A 28 -4.02 9.76 -0.79
C GLU A 28 -3.03 10.71 -0.08
N GLN A 29 -2.25 10.20 0.87
CA GLN A 29 -1.21 10.97 1.56
C GLN A 29 -0.14 11.48 0.57
N LEU A 30 0.27 10.66 -0.40
CA LEU A 30 1.22 11.08 -1.44
C LEU A 30 0.69 12.24 -2.30
N ILE A 31 -0.62 12.27 -2.57
CA ILE A 31 -1.25 13.39 -3.28
C ILE A 31 -1.20 14.64 -2.41
N GLN A 32 -1.57 14.53 -1.13
CA GLN A 32 -1.56 15.66 -0.19
C GLN A 32 -0.18 16.28 -0.04
N VAL A 33 0.88 15.47 0.10
CA VAL A 33 2.26 15.96 0.22
C VAL A 33 2.71 16.73 -1.03
N ARG A 34 2.24 16.34 -2.22
CA ARG A 34 2.53 17.09 -3.45
C ARG A 34 1.82 18.44 -3.44
N ASP A 35 0.53 18.46 -3.10
CA ASP A 35 -0.27 19.67 -3.10
C ASP A 35 0.26 20.67 -2.02
N GLU A 36 0.70 20.18 -0.86
CA GLU A 36 1.38 20.98 0.17
C GLU A 36 2.71 21.57 -0.31
N ALA A 37 3.50 20.81 -1.09
CA ALA A 37 4.75 21.29 -1.65
C ALA A 37 4.54 22.38 -2.71
N ASP A 38 3.50 22.26 -3.54
CA ASP A 38 3.13 23.26 -4.53
C ASP A 38 2.68 24.57 -3.84
N ASP A 39 1.88 24.47 -2.77
CA ASP A 39 1.47 25.62 -1.95
C ASP A 39 2.65 26.32 -1.26
N ALA A 40 3.61 25.54 -0.76
CA ALA A 40 4.83 26.09 -0.15
C ALA A 40 5.70 26.83 -1.18
N ALA A 41 5.81 26.30 -2.40
CA ALA A 41 6.53 26.96 -3.50
C ALA A 41 5.90 28.31 -3.87
N LEU A 42 4.56 28.40 -3.90
CA LEU A 42 3.85 29.67 -4.12
C LEU A 42 4.11 30.69 -3.01
N ARG A 43 4.15 30.26 -1.74
CA ARG A 43 4.47 31.12 -0.59
C ARG A 43 5.91 31.63 -0.63
N ALA A 44 6.87 30.80 -1.00
CA ALA A 44 8.29 31.17 -1.11
C ALA A 44 8.57 32.23 -2.19
N ILE A 45 7.75 32.28 -3.25
CA ILE A 45 7.84 33.36 -4.26
C ILE A 45 7.35 34.70 -3.70
N THR A 46 6.39 34.66 -2.78
CA THR A 46 5.70 35.86 -2.27
C THR A 46 6.34 36.43 -1.00
N SER A 47 7.12 35.62 -0.28
CA SER A 47 7.73 35.98 1.00
C SER A 47 9.25 35.78 0.98
N ASP A 48 10.00 36.71 1.56
CA ASP A 48 11.44 36.60 1.86
C ASP A 48 11.67 35.61 3.02
N ASP A 49 11.04 34.43 2.93
CA ASP A 49 10.88 33.48 4.02
C ASP A 49 12.06 32.52 4.11
N GLN A 50 12.85 32.66 5.18
CA GLN A 50 14.04 31.84 5.41
C GLN A 50 13.74 30.42 5.92
N SER A 51 12.49 30.08 6.26
CA SER A 51 12.06 28.73 6.68
C SER A 51 11.81 27.76 5.53
N ALA A 52 11.50 28.27 4.33
CA ALA A 52 11.14 27.46 3.16
C ALA A 52 12.11 26.29 2.84
N PRO A 53 13.45 26.42 2.97
CA PRO A 53 14.38 25.31 2.69
C PRO A 53 14.28 24.14 3.68
N LEU A 54 13.94 24.40 4.95
CA LEU A 54 13.81 23.36 5.98
C LEU A 54 12.54 22.55 5.77
N ASP A 55 11.41 23.23 5.55
CA ASP A 55 10.12 22.59 5.28
C ASP A 55 10.15 21.73 4.01
N SER A 56 10.85 22.20 2.97
CA SER A 56 11.06 21.44 1.74
C SER A 56 11.84 20.14 1.97
N ASN A 57 12.83 20.15 2.87
CA ASN A 57 13.62 18.95 3.18
C ASN A 57 12.80 17.90 3.93
N ASP A 58 12.00 18.32 4.90
CA ASP A 58 11.16 17.41 5.67
C ASP A 58 9.99 16.86 4.84
N ALA A 59 9.37 17.67 3.97
CA ALA A 59 8.39 17.21 3.00
C ALA A 59 8.98 16.16 2.03
N ALA A 60 10.22 16.37 1.55
CA ALA A 60 10.92 15.41 0.70
C ALA A 60 11.17 14.08 1.43
N ARG A 61 11.65 14.12 2.67
CA ARG A 61 11.85 12.91 3.50
C ARG A 61 10.54 12.17 3.75
N HIS A 62 9.47 12.91 4.02
CA HIS A 62 8.15 12.32 4.27
C HIS A 62 7.62 11.63 3.00
N ARG A 63 7.69 12.29 1.84
CA ARG A 63 7.36 11.70 0.54
C ARG A 63 8.15 10.43 0.27
N ASP A 64 9.47 10.46 0.50
CA ASP A 64 10.34 9.31 0.24
C ASP A 64 10.05 8.12 1.19
N ALA A 65 9.54 8.39 2.41
CA ALA A 65 9.04 7.35 3.30
C ALA A 65 7.72 6.75 2.79
N LEU A 66 6.77 7.58 2.35
CA LEU A 66 5.50 7.13 1.77
C LEU A 66 5.71 6.32 0.48
N LEU A 67 6.64 6.72 -0.38
CA LEU A 67 6.97 5.97 -1.61
C LEU A 67 7.54 4.58 -1.31
N ARG A 68 8.39 4.45 -0.28
CA ARG A 68 8.91 3.16 0.17
C ARG A 68 7.80 2.28 0.74
N HIS A 69 6.96 2.84 1.63
CA HIS A 69 5.82 2.11 2.19
C HIS A 69 4.84 1.64 1.10
N ARG A 70 4.55 2.50 0.11
CA ARG A 70 3.76 2.14 -1.07
C ARG A 70 4.36 0.96 -1.84
N ALA A 71 5.67 0.96 -2.06
CA ALA A 71 6.36 -0.14 -2.74
C ALA A 71 6.26 -1.45 -1.93
N ASP A 72 6.46 -1.37 -0.61
CA ASP A 72 6.33 -2.53 0.29
C ASP A 72 4.91 -3.10 0.29
N LEU A 73 3.89 -2.24 0.27
CA LEU A 73 2.48 -2.65 0.17
C LEU A 73 2.17 -3.35 -1.15
N LEU A 74 2.66 -2.82 -2.28
CA LEU A 74 2.48 -3.42 -3.60
C LEU A 74 3.11 -4.82 -3.67
N ASP A 75 4.33 -4.97 -3.17
CA ASP A 75 5.01 -6.27 -3.08
C ASP A 75 4.25 -7.24 -2.16
N ALA A 76 3.76 -6.77 -1.00
CA ALA A 76 2.95 -7.58 -0.10
C ALA A 76 1.63 -8.04 -0.74
N ILE A 77 0.96 -7.16 -1.49
CA ILE A 77 -0.27 -7.50 -2.23
C ILE A 77 0.03 -8.57 -3.27
N ALA A 78 1.06 -8.40 -4.09
CA ALA A 78 1.42 -9.38 -5.12
C ALA A 78 1.72 -10.77 -4.51
N LYS A 79 2.47 -10.81 -3.40
CA LYS A 79 2.74 -12.05 -2.66
C LYS A 79 1.48 -12.70 -2.09
N LEU A 80 0.55 -11.91 -1.57
CA LEU A 80 -0.72 -12.40 -1.04
C LEU A 80 -1.64 -12.92 -2.15
N GLU A 81 -1.66 -12.28 -3.32
CA GLU A 81 -2.40 -12.70 -4.51
C GLU A 81 -1.87 -14.05 -5.01
N THR A 82 -0.56 -14.17 -5.23
CA THR A 82 0.06 -15.46 -5.61
C THR A 82 -0.28 -16.55 -4.60
N ARG A 83 -0.23 -16.23 -3.30
CA ARG A 83 -0.57 -17.20 -2.26
C ARG A 83 -2.06 -17.57 -2.25
N GLN A 84 -2.94 -16.64 -2.58
CA GLN A 84 -4.36 -16.91 -2.71
C GLN A 84 -4.62 -17.87 -3.87
N ASP A 85 -4.01 -17.62 -5.03
CA ASP A 85 -4.14 -18.46 -6.23
C ASP A 85 -3.69 -19.90 -5.95
N GLU A 86 -2.52 -20.08 -5.34
CA GLU A 86 -2.03 -21.41 -4.91
C GLU A 86 -3.03 -22.15 -4.00
N LEU A 87 -3.65 -21.43 -3.05
CA LEU A 87 -4.62 -22.02 -2.13
C LEU A 87 -5.94 -22.34 -2.82
N LEU A 88 -6.37 -21.53 -3.78
CA LEU A 88 -7.56 -21.79 -4.59
C LEU A 88 -7.36 -22.99 -5.51
N ASP A 89 -6.18 -23.12 -6.11
CA ASP A 89 -5.81 -24.29 -6.92
C ASP A 89 -5.80 -25.56 -6.07
N GLU A 90 -5.23 -25.52 -4.85
CA GLU A 90 -5.27 -26.66 -3.92
C GLU A 90 -6.72 -27.00 -3.52
N PHE A 91 -7.56 -25.98 -3.27
CA PHE A 91 -8.97 -26.19 -2.94
C PHE A 91 -9.68 -26.90 -4.08
N ASN A 92 -9.59 -26.37 -5.30
CA ASN A 92 -10.26 -26.89 -6.49
C ASN A 92 -9.82 -28.33 -6.82
N GLN A 93 -8.53 -28.64 -6.71
CA GLN A 93 -8.01 -30.00 -6.91
C GLN A 93 -8.60 -31.01 -5.92
N ARG A 94 -8.85 -30.59 -4.67
CA ARG A 94 -9.44 -31.45 -3.65
C ARG A 94 -10.96 -31.56 -3.78
N SER A 95 -11.63 -30.50 -4.22
CA SER A 95 -13.08 -30.45 -4.42
C SER A 95 -13.55 -31.15 -5.70
N GLY A 96 -12.71 -31.16 -6.75
CA GLY A 96 -12.98 -31.82 -8.03
C GLY A 96 -12.72 -33.33 -8.03
N GLY A 97 -12.17 -33.88 -6.95
CA GLY A 97 -11.92 -35.31 -6.78
C GLY A 97 -13.10 -36.05 -6.15
N THR A 98 -14.22 -36.18 -6.88
CA THR A 98 -15.26 -37.16 -6.56
C THR A 98 -15.54 -37.97 -7.84
N PRO A 99 -15.27 -39.29 -7.88
CA PRO A 99 -15.71 -40.16 -8.98
C PRO A 99 -17.23 -40.23 -9.10
#